data_AF-Q4BUN6-F1
#
_entry.id   AF-Q4BUN6-F1
#
_cell.length_a   1.000
_cell.length_b   1.000
_cell.length_c   1.000
_cell.angle_alpha   90.00
_cell.angle_beta   90.00
_cell.angle_gamma   90.00
#
_symmetry.space_group_name_H-M   'P 1'
#
loop_
_entity.id
_entity.type
_entity.pdbx_description
1 polymer ?
#
loop_
_entity_poly.entity_id
_entity_poly.type
_entity_poly.pdbx_seq_one_letter_code
_entity_poly.pdbx_strand_id
1 'polypeptide(L)'
;MLAPTRSSAEVEKLLGADFKGILTSDCYSAYFRQSAMAKQKCLAHLERELESLKTSRFQANREFAADVQQVLATARIHYRHYHARNLTLEDLGSKRTEVENSLQKIFKATPKKGWPYDAQRLINRLKRHWEEWFTFLTYPEVKPDNNDAERALRPIVIHRKVSGGARSDWGAELVTQMFSFLETMRLQGQNAIVQLCELFSLAGRSPPGLEM
;
A
#
# COMPACT_ATOMS: atom_id res chain seq x y z
N MET A 1 -10.67 15.33 1.23
CA MET A 1 -10.05 16.66 1.03
C MET A 1 -8.89 16.48 0.07
N LEU A 2 -8.75 17.36 -0.93
CA LEU A 2 -7.56 17.36 -1.80
C LEU A 2 -6.39 17.97 -1.05
N ALA A 3 -5.28 17.25 -0.98
CA ALA A 3 -4.07 17.76 -0.38
C ALA A 3 -3.32 18.66 -1.39
N PRO A 4 -2.86 19.86 -1.00
CA PRO A 4 -2.13 20.77 -1.89
C PRO A 4 -0.74 20.25 -2.23
N THR A 5 -0.20 19.35 -1.40
CA THR A 5 1.10 18.73 -1.61
C THR A 5 1.01 17.20 -1.52
N ARG A 6 2.15 16.53 -1.74
CA ARG A 6 2.28 15.09 -1.46
C ARG A 6 3.28 14.84 -0.31
N SER A 7 3.42 15.81 0.59
CA SER A 7 4.41 15.77 1.67
C SER A 7 3.97 14.86 2.81
N SER A 8 4.89 14.54 3.74
CA SER A 8 4.53 13.83 4.97
C SER A 8 3.57 14.62 5.86
N ALA A 9 3.56 15.95 5.76
CA ALA A 9 2.65 16.80 6.54
C ALA A 9 1.18 16.56 6.17
N GLU A 10 0.89 16.23 4.91
CA GLU A 10 -0.49 15.90 4.47
C GLU A 10 -0.95 14.56 5.03
N VAL A 11 -0.03 13.60 5.12
CA VAL A 11 -0.31 12.28 5.71
C VAL A 11 -0.61 12.43 7.20
N GLU A 12 0.21 13.19 7.91
CA GLU A 12 0.03 13.47 9.34
C GLU A 12 -1.25 14.25 9.62
N LYS A 13 -1.58 15.25 8.79
CA LYS A 13 -2.85 15.99 8.87
C LYS A 13 -4.05 15.07 8.68
N LEU A 14 -3.95 14.06 7.81
CA LEU A 14 -5.03 13.12 7.52
C LEU A 14 -5.19 12.04 8.61
N LEU A 15 -4.09 11.45 9.07
CA LEU A 15 -4.10 10.29 9.97
C LEU A 15 -3.92 10.67 11.46
N GLY A 16 -3.56 11.92 11.72
CA GLY A 16 -3.08 12.38 13.02
C GLY A 16 -1.62 12.00 13.28
N ALA A 17 -1.02 12.62 14.29
CA ALA A 17 0.36 12.33 14.70
C ALA A 17 0.55 10.88 15.16
N ASP A 18 -0.45 10.31 15.85
CA ASP A 18 -0.40 8.98 16.47
C ASP A 18 -1.49 8.04 15.93
N PHE A 19 -1.37 7.63 14.67
CA PHE A 19 -2.29 6.68 14.07
C PHE A 19 -2.26 5.34 14.82
N LYS A 20 -3.40 4.92 15.38
CA LYS A 20 -3.48 3.69 16.21
C LYS A 20 -3.70 2.41 15.41
N GLY A 21 -3.82 2.49 14.08
CA GLY A 21 -3.99 1.32 13.21
C GLY A 21 -2.69 0.81 12.59
N ILE A 22 -2.83 -0.19 11.72
CA ILE A 22 -1.73 -0.72 10.90
C ILE A 22 -1.75 -0.03 9.54
N LEU A 23 -0.63 0.58 9.16
CA LEU A 23 -0.52 1.37 7.93
C LEU A 23 0.10 0.54 6.80
N THR A 24 -0.72 0.14 5.83
CA THR A 24 -0.25 -0.49 4.58
C THR A 24 0.07 0.59 3.54
N SER A 25 1.29 0.59 3.01
CA SER A 25 1.74 1.58 2.03
C SER A 25 2.79 1.00 1.08
N ASP A 26 3.02 1.66 -0.06
CA ASP A 26 4.23 1.44 -0.84
C ASP A 26 5.45 2.09 -0.16
N CYS A 27 6.59 2.12 -0.86
CA CYS A 27 7.79 2.81 -0.37
C CYS A 27 7.75 4.32 -0.63
N TYR A 28 6.57 4.95 -0.69
CA TYR A 28 6.49 6.40 -0.83
C TYR A 28 6.93 7.12 0.44
N SER A 29 7.87 8.06 0.29
CA SER A 29 8.59 8.69 1.40
C SER A 29 7.70 9.52 2.33
N ALA A 30 6.54 9.98 1.86
CA ALA A 30 5.59 10.73 2.69
C ALA A 30 5.13 9.93 3.92
N TYR A 31 5.04 8.59 3.81
CA TYR A 31 4.61 7.72 4.90
C TYR A 31 5.73 7.33 5.86
N PHE A 32 6.99 7.71 5.60
CA PHE A 32 8.12 7.25 6.42
C PHE A 32 8.07 7.81 7.84
N ARG A 33 7.70 9.10 7.97
CA ARG A 33 7.60 9.78 9.28
C ARG A 33 6.31 9.53 10.04
N GLN A 34 5.26 9.07 9.35
CA GLN A 34 3.95 8.82 9.97
C GLN A 34 4.07 7.76 11.07
N SER A 35 3.66 8.07 12.29
CA SER A 35 3.55 7.07 13.36
C SER A 35 2.39 6.12 13.06
N ALA A 36 2.54 4.84 13.41
CA ALA A 36 1.50 3.81 13.31
C ALA A 36 1.78 2.72 14.34
N MET A 37 0.76 1.96 14.75
CA MET A 37 0.94 0.78 15.62
C MET A 37 1.88 -0.25 14.96
N ALA A 38 1.69 -0.47 13.67
CA ALA A 38 2.61 -1.21 12.81
C ALA A 38 2.49 -0.71 11.37
N LYS A 39 3.44 -1.08 10.51
CA LYS A 39 3.43 -0.72 9.09
C LYS A 39 3.62 -1.95 8.24
N GLN A 40 2.94 -2.01 7.10
CA GLN A 40 3.13 -3.03 6.08
C GLN A 40 3.58 -2.37 4.78
N LYS A 41 4.76 -2.75 4.27
CA LYS A 41 5.20 -2.35 2.94
C LYS A 41 4.63 -3.29 1.88
N CYS A 42 4.08 -2.70 0.84
CA CYS A 42 3.39 -3.42 -0.24
C CYS A 42 4.38 -4.36 -0.96
N LEU A 43 4.15 -5.67 -0.84
CA LEU A 43 4.98 -6.68 -1.49
C LEU A 43 4.85 -6.64 -3.02
N ALA A 44 3.65 -6.37 -3.56
CA ALA A 44 3.44 -6.28 -5.01
C ALA A 44 4.37 -5.26 -5.70
N HIS A 45 4.70 -4.14 -5.06
CA HIS A 45 5.66 -3.18 -5.61
C HIS A 45 7.08 -3.71 -5.63
N LEU A 46 7.50 -4.35 -4.53
CA LEU A 46 8.81 -5.00 -4.45
C LEU A 46 8.94 -6.12 -5.49
N GLU A 47 7.91 -6.96 -5.64
CA GLU A 47 7.88 -8.06 -6.61
C GLU A 47 8.01 -7.58 -8.05
N ARG A 48 7.34 -6.47 -8.43
CA ARG A 48 7.50 -5.85 -9.76
C ARG A 48 8.93 -5.37 -10.01
N GLU A 49 9.57 -4.79 -9.00
CA GLU A 49 10.98 -4.37 -9.12
C GLU A 49 11.92 -5.58 -9.23
N LEU A 50 11.68 -6.65 -8.47
CA LEU A 50 12.44 -7.90 -8.59
C LEU A 50 12.26 -8.53 -9.98
N GLU A 51 11.03 -8.50 -10.51
CA GLU A 51 10.75 -9.02 -11.87
C GLU A 51 11.57 -8.28 -12.93
N SER A 52 11.71 -6.96 -12.80
CA SER A 52 12.53 -6.17 -13.72
C SER A 52 14.01 -6.56 -13.71
N LEU A 53 14.51 -7.16 -12.63
CA LEU A 53 15.90 -7.62 -12.52
C LEU A 53 16.18 -8.96 -13.20
N LYS A 54 15.14 -9.73 -13.56
CA LYS A 54 15.32 -11.03 -14.24
C LYS A 54 15.95 -10.90 -15.63
N THR A 55 15.77 -9.76 -16.30
CA THR A 55 16.38 -9.46 -17.59
C THR A 55 17.68 -8.68 -17.47
N SER A 56 18.19 -8.45 -16.25
CA SER A 56 19.42 -7.71 -16.02
C SER A 56 20.63 -8.41 -16.66
N ARG A 57 21.55 -7.62 -17.23
CA ARG A 57 22.83 -8.13 -17.75
C ARG A 57 23.71 -8.76 -16.66
N PHE A 58 23.55 -8.33 -15.41
CA PHE A 58 24.34 -8.83 -14.28
C PHE A 58 23.73 -10.10 -13.70
N GLN A 59 24.49 -11.19 -13.69
CA GLN A 59 24.06 -12.47 -13.11
C GLN A 59 23.63 -12.34 -11.65
N ALA A 60 24.41 -11.61 -10.83
CA ALA A 60 24.09 -11.38 -9.43
C ALA A 60 22.74 -10.65 -9.21
N ASN A 61 22.30 -9.78 -10.12
CA ASN A 61 20.97 -9.17 -10.04
C ASN A 61 19.85 -10.21 -10.26
N ARG A 62 20.04 -11.12 -11.23
CA ARG A 62 19.06 -12.17 -11.54
C ARG A 62 18.93 -13.18 -10.40
N GLU A 63 20.07 -13.61 -9.84
CA GLU A 63 20.13 -14.52 -8.69
C GLU A 63 19.49 -13.88 -7.47
N PHE A 64 19.88 -12.65 -7.13
CA PHE A 64 19.25 -11.89 -6.04
C PHE A 64 17.73 -11.80 -6.21
N ALA A 65 17.26 -11.49 -7.41
CA ALA A 65 15.84 -11.38 -7.69
C ALA A 65 15.09 -12.71 -7.48
N ALA A 66 15.66 -13.81 -7.99
CA ALA A 66 15.07 -15.13 -7.84
C ALA A 66 15.01 -15.56 -6.36
N ASP A 67 16.10 -15.37 -5.61
CA ASP A 67 16.19 -15.75 -4.20
C ASP A 67 15.20 -14.95 -3.34
N VAL A 68 15.14 -13.63 -3.53
CA VAL A 68 14.19 -12.79 -2.78
C VAL A 68 12.75 -13.12 -3.18
N GLN A 69 12.46 -13.33 -4.46
CA GLN A 69 11.11 -13.76 -4.88
C GLN A 69 10.67 -15.05 -4.21
N GLN A 70 11.59 -16.02 -4.03
CA GLN A 70 11.28 -17.27 -3.33
C GLN A 70 10.92 -17.03 -1.85
N VAL A 71 11.61 -16.10 -1.18
CA VAL A 71 11.28 -15.71 0.20
C VAL A 71 9.89 -15.07 0.27
N LEU A 72 9.58 -14.13 -0.64
CA LEU A 72 8.26 -13.47 -0.67
C LEU A 72 7.13 -14.47 -0.98
N ALA A 73 7.36 -15.40 -1.91
CA ALA A 73 6.41 -16.46 -2.23
C ALA A 73 6.14 -17.35 -1.00
N THR A 74 7.19 -17.71 -0.27
CA THR A 74 7.10 -18.49 0.98
C THR A 74 6.29 -17.76 2.05
N ALA A 75 6.55 -16.47 2.26
CA ALA A 75 5.78 -15.65 3.19
C ALA A 75 4.28 -15.60 2.82
N ARG A 76 3.96 -15.43 1.52
CA ARG A 76 2.57 -15.49 1.03
C ARG A 76 1.92 -16.87 1.22
N ILE A 77 2.69 -17.95 1.06
CA ILE A 77 2.21 -19.32 1.31
C ILE A 77 1.80 -19.48 2.78
N HIS A 78 2.62 -19.01 3.73
CA HIS A 78 2.27 -19.07 5.16
C HIS A 78 1.01 -18.29 5.49
N TYR A 79 0.88 -17.07 4.96
CA TYR A 79 -0.34 -16.27 5.10
C TYR A 79 -1.59 -16.99 4.55
N ARG A 80 -1.50 -17.59 3.36
CA ARG A 80 -2.62 -18.37 2.79
C ARG A 80 -2.95 -19.58 3.65
N HIS A 81 -1.95 -20.29 4.17
CA HIS A 81 -2.19 -21.43 5.05
C HIS A 81 -2.87 -21.05 6.36
N TYR A 82 -2.53 -19.90 6.95
CA TYR A 82 -3.24 -19.38 8.11
C TYR A 82 -4.73 -19.12 7.79
N HIS A 83 -5.03 -18.42 6.70
CA HIS A 83 -6.42 -18.15 6.30
C HIS A 83 -7.18 -19.41 5.89
N ALA A 84 -6.49 -20.45 5.43
CA ALA A 84 -7.05 -21.78 5.17
C ALA A 84 -7.21 -22.63 6.44
N ARG A 85 -6.87 -22.12 7.64
CA ARG A 85 -6.90 -22.82 8.93
C ARG A 85 -5.89 -23.96 9.06
N ASN A 86 -4.81 -23.94 8.27
CA ASN A 86 -3.72 -24.91 8.35
C ASN A 86 -2.58 -24.46 9.28
N LEU A 87 -2.54 -23.20 9.69
CA LEU A 87 -1.57 -22.65 10.63
C LEU A 87 -2.30 -21.82 11.70
N THR A 88 -1.74 -21.83 12.91
CA THR A 88 -2.16 -20.98 14.02
C THR A 88 -1.44 -19.62 13.99
N LEU A 89 -1.82 -18.70 14.88
CA LEU A 89 -1.09 -17.45 15.08
C LEU A 89 0.34 -17.67 15.61
N GLU A 90 0.52 -18.68 16.47
CA GLU A 90 1.84 -19.04 17.00
C GLU A 90 2.76 -19.56 15.88
N ASP A 91 2.22 -20.40 14.99
CA ASP A 91 2.96 -20.87 13.82
C ASP A 91 3.41 -19.71 12.94
N LEU A 92 2.55 -18.71 12.71
CA LEU A 92 2.89 -17.54 11.91
C LEU A 92 4.07 -16.74 12.50
N GLY A 93 4.16 -16.62 13.82
CA GLY A 93 5.33 -16.00 14.48
C GLY A 93 6.64 -16.73 14.15
N SER A 94 6.61 -18.07 14.19
CA SER A 94 7.74 -18.91 13.78
C SER A 94 8.05 -18.77 12.29
N LYS A 95 7.01 -18.72 11.43
CA LYS A 95 7.16 -18.54 9.98
C LYS A 95 7.68 -17.17 9.59
N ARG A 96 7.33 -16.11 10.32
CA ARG A 96 7.93 -14.78 10.15
C ARG A 96 9.44 -14.84 10.37
N THR A 97 9.86 -15.46 11.47
CA THR A 97 11.29 -15.64 11.79
C THR A 97 12.02 -16.44 10.70
N GLU A 98 11.39 -17.48 10.16
CA GLU A 98 11.94 -18.31 9.07
C GLU A 98 12.19 -17.50 7.78
N VAL A 99 11.22 -16.68 7.35
CA VAL A 99 11.36 -15.87 6.12
C VAL A 99 12.35 -14.72 6.31
N GLU A 100 12.36 -14.09 7.49
CA GLU A 100 13.34 -13.07 7.85
C GLU A 100 14.77 -13.63 7.86
N ASN A 101 14.99 -14.80 8.45
CA ASN A 101 16.28 -15.48 8.43
C ASN A 101 16.73 -15.84 7.01
N SER A 102 15.79 -16.29 6.17
CA SER A 102 16.08 -16.59 4.75
C SER A 102 16.52 -15.33 4.00
N LEU A 103 15.85 -14.21 4.23
CA LEU A 103 16.21 -12.92 3.64
C LEU A 103 17.57 -12.41 4.14
N GLN A 104 17.87 -12.56 5.43
CA GLN A 104 19.18 -12.20 6.00
C GLN A 104 20.32 -13.04 5.40
N LYS A 105 20.08 -14.33 5.13
CA LYS A 105 21.08 -15.19 4.47
C LYS A 105 21.44 -14.66 3.09
N ILE A 106 20.46 -14.21 2.31
CA ILE A 106 20.69 -13.59 0.99
C ILE A 106 21.58 -12.34 1.14
N PHE A 107 21.30 -11.47 2.12
CA PHE A 107 22.11 -10.27 2.34
C PHE A 107 23.55 -10.60 2.75
N LYS A 108 23.75 -11.67 3.52
CA LYS A 108 25.08 -12.13 3.96
C LYS A 108 25.86 -12.82 2.83
N ALA A 109 25.19 -13.41 1.85
CA ALA A 109 25.78 -14.02 0.66
C ALA A 109 26.26 -12.98 -0.38
N THR A 110 26.88 -11.90 0.09
CA THR A 110 27.36 -10.82 -0.79
C THR A 110 28.47 -11.34 -1.73
N PRO A 111 28.37 -11.10 -3.06
CA PRO A 111 29.40 -11.50 -4.00
C PRO A 111 30.76 -10.85 -3.68
N LYS A 112 31.87 -11.50 -4.09
CA LYS A 112 33.24 -10.97 -3.86
C LYS A 112 33.45 -9.55 -4.37
N LYS A 113 32.79 -9.17 -5.47
CA LYS A 113 32.87 -7.82 -6.08
C LYS A 113 31.77 -6.86 -5.58
N GLY A 114 31.01 -7.26 -4.56
CA GLY A 114 29.82 -6.57 -4.10
C GLY A 114 28.60 -6.83 -4.98
N TRP A 115 27.44 -6.38 -4.49
CA TRP A 115 26.20 -6.40 -5.26
C TRP A 115 26.23 -5.34 -6.38
N PRO A 116 25.66 -5.63 -7.56
CA PRO A 116 25.37 -4.59 -8.53
C PRO A 116 24.42 -3.54 -7.94
N TYR A 117 24.42 -2.34 -8.52
CA TYR A 117 23.69 -1.18 -7.99
C TYR A 117 22.22 -1.48 -7.69
N ASP A 118 21.50 -2.15 -8.60
CA ASP A 118 20.06 -2.40 -8.41
C ASP A 118 19.76 -3.34 -7.24
N ALA A 119 20.48 -4.47 -7.14
CA ALA A 119 20.38 -5.36 -5.99
C ALA A 119 20.77 -4.63 -4.69
N GLN A 120 21.87 -3.87 -4.70
CA GLN A 120 22.31 -3.12 -3.51
C GLN A 120 21.27 -2.08 -3.07
N ARG A 121 20.62 -1.39 -4.03
CA ARG A 121 19.53 -0.45 -3.77
C ARG A 121 18.34 -1.13 -3.11
N LEU A 122 17.94 -2.30 -3.60
CA LEU A 122 16.86 -3.09 -3.01
C LEU A 122 17.23 -3.61 -1.61
N ILE A 123 18.46 -4.11 -1.41
CA ILE A 123 18.97 -4.54 -0.09
C ILE A 123 18.90 -3.38 0.90
N ASN A 124 19.38 -2.19 0.52
CA ASN A 124 19.35 -1.01 1.39
C ASN A 124 17.92 -0.64 1.78
N ARG A 125 16.97 -0.73 0.84
CA ARG A 125 15.56 -0.46 1.10
C ARG A 125 14.92 -1.54 1.99
N LEU A 126 15.24 -2.80 1.76
CA LEU A 126 14.77 -3.91 2.58
C LEU A 126 15.25 -3.75 4.03
N LYS A 127 16.53 -3.44 4.23
CA LYS A 127 17.11 -3.15 5.56
C LYS A 127 16.48 -1.93 6.22
N ARG A 128 16.22 -0.85 5.47
CA ARG A 128 15.61 0.37 6.02
C ARG A 128 14.21 0.12 6.59
N HIS A 129 13.43 -0.74 5.95
CA HIS A 129 12.05 -1.05 6.33
C HIS A 129 11.92 -2.46 6.89
N TRP A 130 12.95 -2.97 7.57
CA TRP A 130 13.08 -4.37 7.96
C TRP A 130 11.82 -4.92 8.66
N GLU A 131 11.34 -4.18 9.67
CA GLU A 131 10.16 -4.54 10.48
C GLU A 131 8.82 -4.43 9.72
N GLU A 132 8.82 -3.89 8.50
CA GLU A 132 7.59 -3.50 7.80
C GLU A 132 7.24 -4.44 6.64
N TRP A 133 8.10 -5.38 6.25
CA TRP A 133 7.86 -6.25 5.07
C TRP A 133 6.95 -7.44 5.36
N PHE A 134 6.98 -7.95 6.59
CA PHE A 134 6.28 -9.19 6.97
C PHE A 134 5.28 -8.98 8.13
N THR A 135 4.82 -7.75 8.33
CA THR A 135 3.83 -7.40 9.36
C THR A 135 2.54 -8.21 9.26
N PHE A 136 2.12 -8.57 8.04
CA PHE A 136 0.99 -9.48 7.79
C PHE A 136 1.13 -10.90 8.37
N LEU A 137 2.35 -11.32 8.75
CA LEU A 137 2.57 -12.58 9.47
C LEU A 137 2.44 -12.40 11.00
N THR A 138 2.46 -11.17 11.50
CA THR A 138 2.15 -10.87 12.91
C THR A 138 0.69 -10.49 13.08
N TYR A 139 0.15 -9.77 12.10
CA TYR A 139 -1.22 -9.24 12.06
C TYR A 139 -1.91 -9.73 10.78
N PRO A 140 -2.41 -10.99 10.74
CA PRO A 140 -2.93 -11.59 9.51
C PRO A 140 -4.27 -11.00 9.03
N GLU A 141 -4.90 -10.13 9.81
CA GLU A 141 -5.99 -9.28 9.34
C GLU A 141 -5.54 -8.29 8.25
N VAL A 142 -4.24 -7.98 8.18
CA VAL A 142 -3.65 -7.10 7.17
C VAL A 142 -3.15 -7.91 5.97
N LYS A 143 -3.43 -7.43 4.77
CA LYS A 143 -2.93 -8.02 3.53
C LYS A 143 -1.47 -7.63 3.28
N PRO A 144 -0.67 -8.49 2.63
CA PRO A 144 0.71 -8.16 2.23
C PRO A 144 0.82 -7.02 1.19
N ASP A 145 -0.30 -6.65 0.55
CA ASP A 145 -0.34 -5.71 -0.56
C ASP A 145 -1.30 -4.55 -0.30
N ASN A 146 -1.02 -3.41 -0.93
CA ASN A 146 -1.88 -2.22 -0.91
C ASN A 146 -2.95 -2.22 -2.03
N ASN A 147 -3.28 -3.40 -2.57
CA ASN A 147 -4.12 -3.54 -3.76
C ASN A 147 -5.53 -2.98 -3.57
N ASP A 148 -6.08 -3.06 -2.36
CA ASP A 148 -7.42 -2.52 -2.06
C ASP A 148 -7.44 -1.00 -2.21
N ALA A 149 -6.44 -0.30 -1.66
CA ALA A 149 -6.33 1.16 -1.80
C ALA A 149 -6.03 1.56 -3.25
N GLU A 150 -5.13 0.85 -3.95
CA GLU A 150 -4.86 1.09 -5.37
C GLU A 150 -6.12 0.92 -6.22
N ARG A 151 -6.93 -0.11 -5.93
CA ARG A 151 -8.21 -0.37 -6.61
C ARG A 151 -9.24 0.70 -6.31
N ALA A 152 -9.37 1.15 -5.06
CA ALA A 152 -10.28 2.22 -4.66
C ALA A 152 -9.93 3.57 -5.32
N LEU A 153 -8.64 3.84 -5.56
CA LEU A 153 -8.17 5.05 -6.24
C LEU A 153 -8.30 4.99 -7.77
N ARG A 154 -8.42 3.81 -8.36
CA ARG A 154 -8.42 3.64 -9.83
C ARG A 154 -9.57 4.39 -10.53
N PRO A 155 -10.83 4.38 -10.04
CA PRO A 155 -11.93 5.10 -10.68
C PRO A 155 -11.65 6.61 -10.83
N ILE A 156 -11.19 7.28 -9.78
CA ILE A 156 -10.90 8.72 -9.83
C ILE A 156 -9.70 9.03 -10.75
N VAL A 157 -8.69 8.14 -10.78
CA VAL A 157 -7.55 8.28 -11.71
C VAL A 157 -7.99 8.15 -13.17
N ILE A 158 -8.86 7.18 -13.48
CA ILE A 158 -9.44 7.00 -14.82
C ILE A 158 -10.29 8.21 -15.20
N HIS A 159 -11.19 8.64 -14.31
CA HIS A 159 -12.03 9.82 -14.53
C HIS A 159 -11.17 11.05 -14.87
N ARG A 160 -10.15 11.34 -14.05
CA ARG A 160 -9.20 12.44 -14.31
C ARG A 160 -8.51 12.32 -15.67
N LYS A 161 -8.09 11.11 -16.05
CA LYS A 161 -7.40 10.87 -17.33
C LYS A 161 -8.33 11.10 -18.53
N VAL A 162 -9.58 10.67 -18.45
CA VAL A 162 -10.57 10.77 -19.54
C VAL A 162 -11.15 12.19 -19.63
N SER A 163 -11.43 12.83 -18.50
CA SER A 163 -12.03 14.17 -18.46
C SER A 163 -11.03 15.32 -18.69
N GLY A 164 -9.73 15.03 -18.65
CA GLY A 164 -8.68 16.05 -18.60
C GLY A 164 -8.52 16.74 -17.24
N GLY A 165 -9.14 16.19 -16.19
CA GLY A 165 -9.13 16.76 -14.84
C GLY A 165 -10.15 17.88 -14.61
N ALA A 166 -10.11 18.47 -13.42
CA ALA A 166 -10.96 19.61 -13.07
C ALA A 166 -10.31 20.93 -13.53
N ARG A 167 -11.13 21.91 -13.91
CA ARG A 167 -10.69 23.24 -14.36
C ARG A 167 -10.76 24.32 -13.27
N SER A 168 -11.17 23.94 -12.06
CA SER A 168 -11.21 24.79 -10.87
C SER A 168 -11.01 23.94 -9.62
N ASP A 169 -10.53 24.58 -8.54
CA ASP A 169 -10.34 23.92 -7.24
C ASP A 169 -11.67 23.37 -6.70
N TRP A 170 -12.74 24.14 -6.81
CA TRP A 170 -14.09 23.70 -6.45
C TRP A 170 -14.51 22.44 -7.21
N GLY A 171 -14.28 22.38 -8.52
CA GLY A 171 -14.60 21.19 -9.32
C GLY A 171 -13.76 19.98 -8.92
N ALA A 172 -12.50 20.20 -8.55
CA ALA A 172 -11.60 19.15 -8.07
C ALA A 172 -12.08 18.60 -6.71
N GLU A 173 -12.48 19.48 -5.80
CA GLU A 173 -13.05 19.11 -4.50
C GLU A 173 -14.35 18.32 -4.65
N LEU A 174 -15.27 18.80 -5.50
CA LEU A 174 -16.53 18.11 -5.77
C LEU A 174 -16.28 16.69 -6.29
N VAL A 175 -15.42 16.52 -7.30
CA VAL A 175 -15.07 15.20 -7.84
C VAL A 175 -14.50 14.31 -6.73
N THR A 176 -13.60 14.85 -5.89
CA THR A 176 -12.99 14.09 -4.80
C THR A 176 -14.02 13.65 -3.76
N GLN A 177 -14.93 14.53 -3.36
CA GLN A 177 -16.02 14.23 -2.43
C GLN A 177 -16.96 13.16 -3.00
N MET A 178 -17.35 13.29 -4.27
CA MET A 178 -18.23 12.33 -4.94
C MET A 178 -17.61 10.94 -5.03
N PHE A 179 -16.34 10.81 -5.45
CA PHE A 179 -15.67 9.51 -5.49
C PHE A 179 -15.47 8.91 -4.10
N SER A 180 -15.17 9.74 -3.08
CA SER A 180 -15.09 9.30 -1.69
C SER A 180 -16.43 8.76 -1.18
N PHE A 181 -17.53 9.46 -1.48
CA PHE A 181 -18.88 9.05 -1.12
C PHE A 181 -19.24 7.73 -1.80
N LEU A 182 -19.07 7.63 -3.12
CA LEU A 182 -19.38 6.41 -3.88
C LEU A 182 -18.62 5.19 -3.37
N GLU A 183 -17.33 5.34 -3.06
CA GLU A 183 -16.52 4.25 -2.52
C GLU A 183 -16.96 3.85 -1.11
N THR A 184 -17.35 4.83 -0.28
CA THR A 184 -17.89 4.56 1.06
C THR A 184 -19.18 3.75 0.98
N MET A 185 -20.12 4.15 0.12
CA MET A 185 -21.38 3.44 -0.10
C MET A 185 -21.14 2.02 -0.60
N ARG A 186 -20.20 1.85 -1.54
CA ARG A 186 -19.81 0.54 -2.07
C ARG A 186 -19.23 -0.37 -0.97
N LEU A 187 -18.36 0.16 -0.11
CA LEU A 187 -17.76 -0.59 0.99
C LEU A 187 -18.77 -0.98 2.07
N GLN A 188 -19.77 -0.12 2.32
CA GLN A 188 -20.86 -0.38 3.26
C GLN A 188 -22.00 -1.24 2.68
N GLY A 189 -21.96 -1.58 1.39
CA GLY A 189 -23.03 -2.33 0.73
C GLY A 189 -24.34 -1.53 0.57
N GLN A 190 -24.25 -0.20 0.57
CA GLN A 190 -25.41 0.69 0.48
C GLN A 190 -25.66 1.17 -0.96
N ASN A 191 -26.92 1.49 -1.26
CA ASN A 191 -27.28 2.09 -2.54
C ASN A 191 -26.91 3.59 -2.53
N ALA A 192 -25.88 3.95 -3.28
CA ALA A 192 -25.39 5.32 -3.36
C ALA A 192 -26.43 6.35 -3.81
N ILE A 193 -27.37 5.99 -4.70
CA ILE A 193 -28.41 6.92 -5.15
C ILE A 193 -29.39 7.21 -4.02
N VAL A 194 -29.85 6.18 -3.33
CA VAL A 194 -30.76 6.34 -2.18
C VAL A 194 -30.12 7.23 -1.11
N GLN A 195 -28.86 6.94 -0.76
CA GLN A 195 -28.13 7.69 0.26
C GLN A 195 -27.87 9.14 -0.15
N LEU A 196 -27.61 9.39 -1.45
CA LEU A 196 -27.46 10.75 -1.96
C LEU A 196 -28.80 11.52 -1.91
N CYS A 197 -29.91 10.87 -2.27
CA CYS A 197 -31.24 11.47 -2.16
C CYS A 197 -31.63 11.76 -0.71
N GLU A 198 -31.30 10.88 0.23
CA GLU A 198 -31.48 11.10 1.66
C GLU A 198 -30.66 12.32 2.14
N LEU A 199 -29.38 12.41 1.77
CA LEU A 199 -28.52 13.56 2.08
C LEU A 199 -29.11 14.88 1.56
N PHE A 200 -29.59 14.90 0.31
CA PHE A 200 -30.24 16.09 -0.25
C PHE A 200 -31.57 16.42 0.42
N SER A 201 -32.31 15.42 0.90
CA SER A 201 -33.56 15.63 1.62
C SER A 201 -33.34 16.19 3.02
N LEU A 202 -32.25 15.80 3.68
CA LEU A 202 -31.84 16.26 5.01
C LEU A 202 -31.22 17.66 5.00
N ALA A 203 -30.53 18.03 3.92
CA ALA A 203 -29.86 19.33 3.80
C ALA A 203 -30.81 20.54 3.72
N GLY A 204 -32.13 20.32 3.60
CA GLY A 204 -33.09 21.36 3.27
C GLY A 204 -32.96 21.82 1.81
N ARG A 205 -34.05 22.27 1.20
CA ARG A 205 -34.06 22.66 -0.22
C ARG A 205 -33.25 23.93 -0.46
N SER A 206 -32.03 23.78 -0.98
CA SER A 206 -31.53 24.34 -2.25
C SER A 206 -30.00 24.26 -2.31
N PRO A 207 -29.38 24.04 -3.49
CA PRO A 207 -27.94 24.21 -3.66
C PRO A 207 -27.55 25.65 -3.29
N PRO A 208 -26.33 25.88 -2.76
CA PRO A 208 -25.85 27.25 -2.56
C PRO A 208 -25.97 27.96 -3.91
N GLY A 209 -26.77 29.04 -3.93
CA GLY A 209 -26.80 29.93 -5.06
C GLY A 209 -25.38 30.34 -5.39
N LEU A 210 -25.00 30.16 -6.65
CA LEU A 210 -23.89 30.91 -7.22
C LEU A 210 -24.32 32.39 -7.15
N GLU A 211 -24.02 33.05 -6.04
CA GLU A 211 -24.02 34.50 -6.00
C GLU A 211 -22.90 34.95 -6.97
N MET A 212 -23.34 35.54 -8.08
CA MET A 212 -22.48 36.21 -9.05
C MET A 212 -21.89 37.49 -8.48
#